data_AF-A0AAW9IRQ4-F1
#
_entry.id   AF-A0AAW9IRQ4-F1
#
_cell.length_a   1.000
_cell.length_b   1.000
_cell.length_c   1.000
_cell.angle_alpha   90.00
_cell.angle_beta   90.00
_cell.angle_gamma   90.00
#
_symmetry.space_group_name_H-M   'P 1'
#
loop_
_entity.id
_entity.type
_entity.pdbx_description
1 polymer ?
#
loop_
_entity_poly.entity_id
_entity_poly.type
_entity_poly.pdbx_seq_one_letter_code
_entity_poly.pdbx_strand_id
1 'polypeptide(L)'
;IDKSALYTPSEALDLAVKTAKAKFDETIELHVRLGVDPRHADQQVRGAVVLPNGTGRTVRVLVFAKGEKAKEAQEAGADFVGAEELVQKIQSENWFDYDVVVATPDMMGVVGRIGRVLGPKGLMPNPKSGTVTFDVGKAIDEIKAGKVEYRLDKTAIFMSLIHNTE
;
A
#
# COMPACT_ATOMS: atom_id res chain seq x y z
N ILE A 1 -0.76 13.55 27.16
CA ILE A 1 0.12 12.37 27.00
C ILE A 1 1.41 12.65 27.76
N ASP A 2 1.72 11.86 28.78
CA ASP A 2 3.01 11.92 29.48
C ASP A 2 4.09 11.21 28.65
N LYS A 3 5.21 11.90 28.39
CA LYS A 3 6.33 11.41 27.57
C LYS A 3 7.26 10.44 28.31
N SER A 4 7.21 10.42 29.64
CA SER A 4 8.03 9.51 30.47
C SER A 4 7.35 8.19 30.82
N ALA A 5 6.04 8.09 30.58
CA ALA A 5 5.28 6.87 30.87
C ALA A 5 5.35 5.88 29.70
N LEU A 6 5.46 4.58 30.03
CA LEU A 6 5.30 3.49 29.08
C LEU A 6 3.86 2.98 29.18
N TYR A 7 3.16 2.96 28.05
CA TYR A 7 1.78 2.48 27.95
C TYR A 7 1.77 1.08 27.34
N THR A 8 0.90 0.21 27.83
CA THR A 8 0.58 -1.05 27.15
C THR A 8 -0.13 -0.76 25.82
N PRO A 9 -0.18 -1.72 24.86
CA PRO A 9 -0.86 -1.51 23.59
C PRO A 9 -2.32 -1.06 23.74
N SER A 10 -3.05 -1.63 24.71
CA SER A 10 -4.46 -1.25 24.97
C SER A 10 -4.58 0.18 25.49
N GLU A 11 -3.72 0.57 26.44
CA GLU A 11 -3.74 1.93 27.00
C GLU A 11 -3.32 2.98 25.98
N ALA A 12 -2.34 2.64 25.14
CA ALA A 12 -1.87 3.51 24.06
C ALA A 12 -2.96 3.76 23.02
N LEU A 13 -3.72 2.72 22.63
CA LEU A 13 -4.84 2.85 21.69
C LEU A 13 -5.99 3.67 22.29
N ASP A 14 -6.38 3.39 23.54
CA ASP A 14 -7.41 4.18 24.25
C ASP A 14 -7.03 5.66 24.33
N LEU A 15 -5.76 5.94 24.63
CA LEU A 15 -5.27 7.30 24.71
C LEU A 15 -5.25 7.97 23.33
N ALA A 16 -4.82 7.26 22.28
CA ALA A 16 -4.81 7.75 20.91
C ALA A 16 -6.20 8.21 20.49
N VAL A 17 -7.22 7.35 20.65
CA VAL A 17 -8.63 7.66 20.32
C VAL A 17 -9.17 8.83 21.16
N LYS A 18 -8.88 8.88 22.47
CA LYS A 18 -9.32 10.01 23.33
C LYS A 18 -8.66 11.33 22.98
N THR A 19 -7.48 11.30 22.38
CA THR A 19 -6.75 12.51 21.95
C THR A 19 -7.00 12.89 20.51
N ALA A 20 -7.75 12.08 19.75
CA ALA A 20 -8.19 12.39 18.41
C ALA A 20 -9.16 13.59 18.46
N LYS A 21 -8.78 14.67 17.77
CA LYS A 21 -9.54 15.94 17.79
C LYS A 21 -9.98 16.37 16.41
N ALA A 22 -9.48 15.73 15.36
CA ALA A 22 -9.92 16.00 14.01
C ALA A 22 -11.39 15.63 13.84
N LYS A 23 -12.04 16.30 12.88
CA LYS A 23 -13.44 16.03 12.49
C LYS A 23 -13.54 14.97 11.39
N PHE A 24 -12.44 14.28 11.10
CA PHE A 24 -12.29 13.28 10.05
C PHE A 24 -11.47 12.11 10.63
N ASP A 25 -11.49 10.97 9.95
CA ASP A 25 -10.80 9.75 10.38
C ASP A 25 -9.30 10.01 10.51
N GLU A 26 -8.80 9.92 11.75
CA GLU A 26 -7.38 10.03 12.01
C GLU A 26 -6.71 8.68 11.77
N THR A 27 -5.53 8.72 11.15
CA THR A 27 -4.70 7.55 10.97
C THR A 27 -3.77 7.37 12.16
N ILE A 28 -3.73 6.16 12.71
CA ILE A 28 -2.76 5.75 13.72
C ILE A 28 -1.56 5.08 13.02
N GLU A 29 -0.39 5.65 13.24
CA GLU A 29 0.89 5.14 12.76
C GLU A 29 1.71 4.55 13.90
N LEU A 30 2.37 3.42 13.63
CA LEU A 30 3.34 2.79 14.52
C LEU A 30 4.76 3.12 14.05
N HIS A 31 5.56 3.70 14.94
CA HIS A 31 6.99 3.93 14.71
C HIS A 31 7.81 2.90 15.46
N VAL A 32 8.60 2.11 14.73
CA VAL A 32 9.48 1.09 15.32
C VAL A 32 10.92 1.37 14.96
N ARG A 33 11.77 1.45 15.98
CA ARG A 33 13.22 1.59 15.83
C ARG A 33 13.88 0.22 15.95
N LEU A 34 14.48 -0.27 14.88
CA LEU A 34 15.05 -1.63 14.82
C LEU A 34 16.51 -1.75 15.30
N GLY A 35 17.17 -0.62 15.61
CA GLY A 35 18.54 -0.63 16.16
C GLY A 35 19.63 -1.04 15.15
N VAL A 36 19.29 -1.13 13.86
CA VAL A 36 20.21 -1.47 12.78
C VAL A 36 20.77 -0.23 12.07
N ASP A 37 21.90 -0.35 11.37
CA ASP A 37 22.47 0.75 10.57
C ASP A 37 21.94 0.71 9.12
N PRO A 38 21.07 1.66 8.71
CA PRO A 38 20.47 1.66 7.38
C PRO A 38 21.46 2.00 6.26
N ARG A 39 22.72 2.35 6.60
CA ARG A 39 23.79 2.59 5.62
C ARG A 39 24.42 1.28 5.12
N HIS A 40 24.33 0.21 5.90
CA HIS A 40 24.84 -1.11 5.53
C HIS A 40 23.75 -1.90 4.79
N ALA A 41 24.06 -2.34 3.57
CA ALA A 41 23.08 -2.96 2.67
C ALA A 41 22.51 -4.29 3.23
N ASP A 42 23.32 -5.03 3.97
CA ASP A 42 22.95 -6.28 4.67
C ASP A 42 22.05 -6.05 5.90
N GLN A 43 22.00 -4.82 6.41
CA GLN A 43 21.14 -4.42 7.53
C GLN A 43 19.86 -3.71 7.08
N GLN A 44 19.65 -3.58 5.76
CA GLN A 44 18.47 -2.96 5.22
C GLN A 44 17.26 -3.90 5.33
N VAL A 45 16.32 -3.55 6.20
CA VAL A 45 15.07 -4.28 6.38
C VAL A 45 13.99 -3.71 5.47
N ARG A 46 13.43 -4.61 4.64
CA ARG A 46 12.24 -4.35 3.84
C ARG A 46 11.37 -5.60 3.82
N GLY A 47 10.06 -5.41 4.00
CA GLY A 47 9.11 -6.51 3.91
C GLY A 47 7.69 -5.99 3.67
N ALA A 48 6.76 -6.93 3.59
CA ALA A 48 5.34 -6.67 3.57
C ALA A 48 4.65 -7.63 4.53
N VAL A 49 3.63 -7.14 5.22
CA VAL A 49 2.80 -7.94 6.13
C VAL A 49 1.33 -7.68 5.84
N VAL A 50 0.51 -8.71 5.89
CA VAL A 50 -0.95 -8.56 5.82
C VAL A 50 -1.45 -8.37 7.24
N LEU A 51 -2.15 -7.26 7.50
CA LEU A 51 -2.73 -7.00 8.81
C LEU A 51 -3.93 -7.94 9.04
N PRO A 52 -4.02 -8.66 10.18
CA PRO A 52 -5.09 -9.63 10.42
C PRO A 52 -6.51 -9.06 10.33
N ASN A 53 -6.67 -7.77 10.64
CA ASN A 53 -7.95 -7.05 10.62
C ASN A 53 -7.98 -5.95 9.54
N GLY A 54 -7.00 -5.93 8.63
CA GLY A 54 -6.81 -4.84 7.67
C GLY A 54 -6.52 -3.49 8.31
N THR A 55 -6.64 -2.42 7.52
CA THR A 55 -6.39 -1.04 7.94
C THR A 55 -7.68 -0.27 8.26
N GLY A 56 -8.85 -0.88 8.10
CA GLY A 56 -10.15 -0.21 8.18
C GLY A 56 -10.51 0.66 6.96
N ARG A 57 -9.57 0.83 6.02
CA ARG A 57 -9.76 1.61 4.79
C ARG A 57 -10.12 0.71 3.61
N THR A 58 -11.17 1.06 2.87
CA THR A 58 -11.45 0.46 1.56
C THR A 58 -10.40 0.90 0.56
N VAL A 59 -9.52 -0.02 0.15
CA VAL A 59 -8.47 0.22 -0.83
C VAL A 59 -9.02 -0.04 -2.23
N ARG A 60 -8.96 0.98 -3.10
CA ARG A 60 -9.35 0.85 -4.51
C ARG A 60 -8.18 0.32 -5.34
N VAL A 61 -8.39 -0.80 -6.01
CA VAL A 61 -7.35 -1.52 -6.77
C VAL A 61 -7.57 -1.35 -8.27
N LEU A 62 -6.56 -0.81 -8.96
CA LEU A 62 -6.47 -0.75 -10.41
C LEU A 62 -5.58 -1.89 -10.92
N VAL A 63 -6.05 -2.66 -11.89
CA VAL A 63 -5.32 -3.78 -12.47
C VAL A 63 -5.05 -3.57 -13.96
N PHE A 64 -3.78 -3.69 -14.34
CA PHE A 64 -3.35 -3.78 -15.73
C PHE A 64 -3.16 -5.23 -16.15
N ALA A 65 -4.11 -5.78 -16.87
CA ALA A 65 -4.11 -7.15 -17.38
C ALA A 65 -4.89 -7.26 -18.68
N LYS A 66 -4.62 -8.31 -19.47
CA LYS A 66 -5.37 -8.64 -20.70
C LYS A 66 -5.89 -10.08 -20.64
N GLY A 67 -6.90 -10.38 -21.47
CA GLY A 67 -7.42 -11.72 -21.65
C GLY A 67 -8.01 -12.34 -20.38
N GLU A 68 -7.63 -13.57 -20.06
CA GLU A 68 -8.14 -14.31 -18.90
C GLU A 68 -7.78 -13.66 -17.56
N LYS A 69 -6.59 -13.04 -17.47
CA LYS A 69 -6.16 -12.35 -16.25
C LYS A 69 -6.96 -11.09 -15.94
N ALA A 70 -7.52 -10.44 -16.95
CA ALA A 70 -8.46 -9.35 -16.74
C ALA A 70 -9.78 -9.84 -16.14
N LYS A 71 -10.26 -11.03 -16.55
CA LYS A 71 -11.47 -11.62 -15.95
C LYS A 71 -11.23 -12.05 -14.51
N GLU A 72 -10.12 -12.73 -14.25
CA GLU A 72 -9.70 -13.13 -12.90
C GLU A 72 -9.62 -11.92 -11.95
N ALA A 73 -9.08 -10.80 -12.42
CA ALA A 73 -9.00 -9.57 -11.66
C ALA A 73 -10.39 -8.99 -11.31
N GLN A 74 -11.32 -9.00 -12.26
CA GLN A 74 -12.69 -8.54 -12.04
C GLN A 74 -13.42 -9.45 -11.04
N GLU A 75 -13.25 -10.76 -11.16
CA GLU A 75 -13.83 -11.76 -10.25
C GLU A 75 -13.28 -11.66 -8.83
N ALA A 76 -11.99 -11.35 -8.69
CA ALA A 76 -11.34 -11.06 -7.40
C ALA A 76 -11.72 -9.67 -6.81
N GLY A 77 -12.56 -8.90 -7.52
CA GLY A 77 -13.10 -7.65 -7.03
C GLY A 77 -12.21 -6.43 -7.25
N ALA A 78 -11.32 -6.42 -8.24
CA ALA A 78 -10.63 -5.20 -8.65
C ALA A 78 -11.64 -4.10 -9.04
N ASP A 79 -11.41 -2.88 -8.55
CA ASP A 79 -12.28 -1.73 -8.81
C ASP A 79 -12.20 -1.27 -10.27
N PHE A 80 -11.00 -1.37 -10.85
CA PHE A 80 -10.74 -1.01 -12.24
C PHE A 80 -9.84 -2.05 -12.88
N VAL A 81 -10.19 -2.51 -14.07
CA VAL A 81 -9.37 -3.45 -14.85
C VAL A 81 -9.30 -2.98 -16.29
N GLY A 82 -8.09 -2.94 -16.85
CA GLY A 82 -7.91 -2.54 -18.24
C GLY A 82 -6.46 -2.60 -18.71
N ALA A 83 -6.21 -2.00 -19.87
CA ALA A 83 -4.92 -1.98 -20.51
C ALA A 83 -4.54 -0.59 -21.04
N GLU A 84 -4.49 -0.40 -22.35
CA GLU A 84 -3.98 0.80 -23.00
C GLU A 84 -4.93 1.99 -22.85
N GLU A 85 -6.23 1.73 -22.77
CA GLU A 85 -7.28 2.72 -22.55
C GLU A 85 -7.15 3.40 -21.18
N LEU A 86 -6.81 2.65 -20.13
CA LEU A 86 -6.60 3.22 -18.80
C LEU A 86 -5.27 3.98 -18.72
N VAL A 87 -4.26 3.54 -19.47
CA VAL A 87 -3.00 4.30 -19.59
C VAL A 87 -3.24 5.65 -20.26
N GLN A 88 -4.02 5.70 -21.33
CA GLN A 88 -4.40 6.96 -21.98
C GLN A 88 -5.20 7.85 -21.03
N LYS A 89 -6.19 7.30 -20.32
CA LYS A 89 -6.97 8.04 -19.32
C LYS A 89 -6.10 8.65 -18.23
N ILE A 90 -5.17 7.89 -17.66
CA ILE A 90 -4.23 8.41 -16.64
C ILE A 90 -3.34 9.51 -17.20
N GLN A 91 -2.86 9.34 -18.43
CA GLN A 91 -1.96 10.30 -19.07
C GLN A 91 -2.66 11.61 -19.47
N SER A 92 -3.89 11.52 -19.98
CA SER A 92 -4.64 12.67 -20.52
C SER A 92 -5.46 13.38 -19.45
N GLU A 93 -6.12 12.63 -18.56
CA GLU A 93 -7.07 13.18 -17.58
C GLU A 93 -6.46 13.31 -16.17
N ASN A 94 -5.21 12.85 -15.98
CA ASN A 94 -4.54 12.86 -14.68
C ASN A 94 -5.39 12.15 -13.59
N TRP A 95 -5.94 11.00 -13.99
CA TRP A 95 -6.92 10.24 -13.21
C TRP A 95 -6.25 9.35 -12.15
N PHE A 96 -6.66 9.49 -10.88
CA PHE A 96 -6.09 8.79 -9.71
C PHE A 96 -7.15 8.34 -8.70
N ASP A 97 -8.30 7.86 -9.15
CA ASP A 97 -9.35 7.34 -8.26
C ASP A 97 -9.05 5.93 -7.72
N TYR A 98 -7.78 5.58 -7.59
CA TYR A 98 -7.28 4.29 -7.12
C TYR A 98 -6.10 4.49 -6.18
N ASP A 99 -5.93 3.55 -5.26
CA ASP A 99 -4.92 3.62 -4.20
C ASP A 99 -3.73 2.70 -4.48
N VAL A 100 -3.97 1.57 -5.17
CA VAL A 100 -2.94 0.58 -5.51
C VAL A 100 -3.08 0.14 -6.96
N VAL A 101 -1.95 -0.04 -7.64
CA VAL A 101 -1.88 -0.58 -9.00
C VAL A 101 -1.25 -1.97 -8.97
N VAL A 102 -1.91 -2.93 -9.61
CA VAL A 102 -1.40 -4.28 -9.87
C VAL A 102 -1.24 -4.44 -11.38
N ALA A 103 -0.19 -5.11 -11.83
CA ALA A 103 0.04 -5.36 -13.25
C ALA A 103 0.54 -6.78 -13.50
N THR A 104 0.12 -7.39 -14.61
CA THR A 104 0.78 -8.60 -15.09
C THR A 104 2.14 -8.26 -15.72
N PRO A 105 3.15 -9.16 -15.66
CA PRO A 105 4.47 -8.88 -16.22
C PRO A 105 4.48 -8.44 -17.69
N ASP A 106 3.59 -8.99 -18.51
CA ASP A 106 3.42 -8.64 -19.93
C ASP A 106 2.87 -7.21 -20.14
N MET A 107 2.17 -6.65 -19.14
CA MET A 107 1.61 -5.31 -19.18
C MET A 107 2.60 -4.22 -18.73
N MET A 108 3.75 -4.58 -18.16
CA MET A 108 4.74 -3.63 -17.66
C MET A 108 5.33 -2.74 -18.76
N GLY A 109 5.39 -3.20 -20.01
CA GLY A 109 5.82 -2.36 -21.14
C GLY A 109 4.86 -1.20 -21.44
N VAL A 110 3.57 -1.39 -21.15
CA VAL A 110 2.52 -0.37 -21.32
C VAL A 110 2.50 0.55 -20.10
N VAL A 111 2.51 -0.01 -18.88
CA VAL A 111 2.54 0.75 -17.62
C VAL A 111 3.81 1.59 -17.48
N GLY A 112 4.95 1.10 -17.98
CA GLY A 112 6.22 1.82 -17.98
C GLY A 112 6.16 3.20 -18.65
N ARG A 113 5.26 3.39 -19.63
CA ARG A 113 5.08 4.68 -20.32
C ARG A 113 4.54 5.78 -19.39
N ILE A 114 3.71 5.41 -18.41
CA ILE A 114 3.18 6.33 -17.38
C ILE A 114 3.98 6.29 -16.08
N GLY A 115 5.16 5.65 -16.07
CA GLY A 115 6.03 5.59 -14.89
C GLY A 115 6.46 6.96 -14.38
N ARG A 116 6.55 7.99 -15.25
CA ARG A 116 6.82 9.38 -14.84
C ARG A 116 5.68 10.01 -14.03
N VAL A 117 4.45 9.52 -14.22
CA VAL A 117 3.24 9.99 -13.53
C VAL A 117 3.01 9.18 -12.25
N LEU A 118 3.09 7.85 -12.34
CA LEU A 118 2.85 6.95 -11.21
C LEU A 118 4.00 6.91 -10.20
N GLY A 119 5.25 7.06 -10.65
CA GLY A 119 6.45 6.95 -9.82
C GLY A 119 6.48 7.93 -8.65
N PRO A 120 6.37 9.26 -8.88
CA PRO A 120 6.38 10.25 -7.80
C PRO A 120 5.23 10.09 -6.79
N LYS A 121 4.12 9.46 -7.20
CA LYS A 121 2.95 9.19 -6.35
C LYS A 121 3.05 7.86 -5.58
N GLY A 122 4.10 7.06 -5.81
CA GLY A 122 4.26 5.76 -5.18
C GLY A 122 3.29 4.68 -5.71
N LEU A 123 2.59 4.96 -6.82
CA LEU A 123 1.59 4.05 -7.40
C LEU A 123 2.18 3.09 -8.44
N MET A 124 3.50 3.12 -8.65
CA MET A 124 4.15 2.27 -9.64
C MET A 124 4.19 0.80 -9.15
N PRO A 125 3.63 -0.16 -9.90
CA PRO A 125 3.68 -1.57 -9.51
C PRO A 125 5.14 -2.08 -9.50
N ASN A 126 5.45 -2.94 -8.54
CA ASN A 126 6.79 -3.45 -8.27
C ASN A 126 6.76 -4.97 -8.01
N PRO A 127 7.62 -5.77 -8.67
CA PRO A 127 7.73 -7.21 -8.37
C PRO A 127 8.06 -7.50 -6.91
N LYS A 128 8.83 -6.62 -6.25
CA LYS A 128 9.21 -6.76 -4.84
C LYS A 128 8.03 -6.61 -3.88
N SER A 129 7.01 -5.85 -4.27
CA SER A 129 5.79 -5.69 -3.47
C SER A 129 4.74 -6.78 -3.75
N GLY A 130 4.99 -7.63 -4.75
CA GLY A 130 4.02 -8.62 -5.24
C GLY A 130 2.93 -8.00 -6.11
N THR A 131 3.01 -6.71 -6.46
CA THR A 131 2.05 -6.03 -7.34
C THR A 131 2.36 -6.20 -8.83
N VAL A 132 3.47 -6.86 -9.17
CA VAL A 132 3.73 -7.38 -10.51
C VAL A 132 3.72 -8.90 -10.44
N THR A 133 2.62 -9.51 -10.90
CA THR A 133 2.39 -10.96 -10.77
C THR A 133 1.39 -11.47 -11.80
N PHE A 134 1.47 -12.76 -12.12
CA PHE A 134 0.41 -13.47 -12.86
C PHE A 134 -0.69 -14.02 -11.93
N ASP A 135 -0.44 -14.07 -10.62
CA ASP A 135 -1.42 -14.47 -9.60
C ASP A 135 -2.18 -13.23 -9.13
N VAL A 136 -3.07 -12.74 -10.00
CA VAL A 136 -3.69 -11.42 -9.86
C VAL A 136 -4.77 -11.46 -8.78
N GLY A 137 -5.55 -12.54 -8.71
CA GLY A 137 -6.55 -12.72 -7.67
C GLY A 137 -5.94 -12.65 -6.27
N LYS A 138 -4.88 -13.44 -6.02
CA LYS A 138 -4.19 -13.42 -4.73
C LYS A 138 -3.62 -12.05 -4.37
N ALA A 139 -3.05 -11.33 -5.34
CA ALA A 139 -2.53 -9.99 -5.10
C ALA A 139 -3.65 -9.02 -4.67
N ILE A 140 -4.81 -9.08 -5.31
CA ILE A 140 -5.97 -8.25 -4.96
C ILE A 140 -6.45 -8.61 -3.54
N ASP A 141 -6.58 -9.89 -3.22
CA ASP A 141 -7.01 -10.36 -1.90
C ASP A 141 -6.06 -9.88 -0.80
N GLU A 142 -4.74 -10.02 -0.99
CA GLU A 142 -3.75 -9.54 -0.03
C GLU A 142 -3.82 -8.02 0.16
N ILE A 143 -3.98 -7.26 -0.93
CA ILE A 143 -4.09 -5.80 -0.86
C ILE A 143 -5.35 -5.38 -0.11
N LYS A 144 -6.50 -5.98 -0.44
CA LYS A 144 -7.77 -5.69 0.22
C LYS A 144 -7.81 -6.16 1.67
N ALA A 145 -7.04 -7.19 2.02
CA ALA A 145 -6.80 -7.60 3.40
C ALA A 145 -5.88 -6.62 4.18
N GLY A 146 -5.44 -5.52 3.56
CA GLY A 146 -4.63 -4.49 4.23
C GLY A 146 -3.15 -4.86 4.31
N LYS A 147 -2.58 -5.38 3.21
CA LYS A 147 -1.12 -5.54 3.08
C LYS A 147 -0.41 -4.20 3.25
N VAL A 148 0.48 -4.12 4.23
CA VAL A 148 1.32 -2.95 4.48
C VAL A 148 2.78 -3.29 4.17
N GLU A 149 3.41 -2.45 3.35
CA GLU A 149 4.85 -2.49 3.14
C GLU A 149 5.58 -1.70 4.24
N TYR A 150 6.67 -2.25 4.75
CA TYR A 150 7.59 -1.51 5.62
C TYR A 150 8.99 -1.48 5.01
N ARG A 151 9.64 -0.33 5.14
CA ARG A 151 11.03 -0.11 4.76
C ARG A 151 11.69 0.77 5.80
N LEU A 152 12.91 0.42 6.19
CA LEU A 152 13.72 1.29 7.03
C LEU A 152 14.09 2.59 6.30
N ASP A 153 13.91 3.69 7.01
CA ASP A 153 14.41 4.99 6.59
C ASP A 153 15.89 5.18 6.97
N LYS A 154 16.45 6.35 6.64
CA LYS A 154 17.84 6.70 6.98
C LYS A 154 18.07 6.90 8.48
N THR A 155 17.02 6.95 9.29
CA THR A 155 17.08 7.11 10.76
C THR A 155 16.93 5.78 11.51
N ALA A 156 16.88 4.65 10.79
CA ALA A 156 16.63 3.31 11.34
C ALA A 156 15.24 3.13 11.97
N ILE A 157 14.28 3.94 11.54
CA ILE A 157 12.88 3.86 11.93
C ILE A 157 12.09 3.39 10.71
N PHE A 158 11.19 2.43 10.91
CA PHE A 158 10.12 2.22 9.95
C PHE A 158 8.80 2.67 10.56
N MET A 159 7.96 3.22 9.69
CA MET A 159 6.63 3.71 10.00
C MET A 159 5.64 2.83 9.27
N SER A 160 4.63 2.35 9.98
CA SER A 160 3.57 1.53 9.41
C SER A 160 2.22 2.05 9.88
N LEU A 161 1.30 2.19 8.95
CA LEU A 161 -0.10 2.45 9.26
C LEU A 161 -0.68 1.19 9.90
N ILE A 162 -1.33 1.33 11.05
CA ILE A 162 -1.91 0.19 11.78
C ILE A 162 -3.44 0.23 11.81
N HIS A 163 -4.07 1.41 11.84
CA HIS A 163 -5.52 1.54 11.91
C HIS A 163 -5.97 2.99 11.65
N ASN A 164 -7.24 3.19 11.29
CA ASN A 164 -7.92 4.49 11.42
C ASN A 164 -8.73 4.52 12.73
N THR A 165 -9.03 5.72 13.25
CA THR A 165 -9.70 5.87 14.55
C THR A 165 -11.20 5.55 14.57
N GLU A 166 -11.83 5.22 13.44
CA GLU A 166 -13.25 4.82 13.36
C GLU A 166 -13.45 3.30 13.47
#